data_AF-A0A2H0UKI4-F1
#
_entry.id   AF-A0A2H0UKI4-F1
#
_cell.length_a   1.000
_cell.length_b   1.000
_cell.length_c   1.000
_cell.angle_alpha   90.00
_cell.angle_beta   90.00
_cell.angle_gamma   90.00
#
_symmetry.space_group_name_H-M   'P 1'
#
loop_
_entity.id
_entity.type
_entity.pdbx_description
1 polymer ?
#
loop_
_entity_poly.entity_id
_entity_poly.type
_entity_poly.pdbx_seq_one_letter_code
_entity_poly.pdbx_strand_id
1 'polypeptide(L)'
;MSHLINTGGQHMTETLARSLNWSFEKSERIKREWGLNESPTYTKEENERIQKALLSTLSKVFSETNRVLLSYGKRYNKNVSHVVMTGGGASLPGLARKASESLNAEVQMADPFSKVETPAFLDDVLKEIGPGFSVAVGVALRKLQQER
;
A
#
# COMPACT_ATOMS: atom_id res chain seq x y z
N MET A 1 -1.73 16.90 -11.38
CA MET A 1 -1.73 17.39 -9.97
C MET A 1 -0.95 16.39 -9.16
N SER A 2 0.00 16.85 -8.34
CA SER A 2 0.73 16.00 -7.39
C SER A 2 0.43 16.49 -5.97
N HIS A 3 0.38 15.56 -5.02
CA HIS A 3 0.18 15.86 -3.61
C HIS A 3 1.10 14.96 -2.79
N LEU A 4 1.70 15.50 -1.73
CA LEU A 4 2.63 14.80 -0.86
C LEU A 4 2.02 14.67 0.53
N ILE A 5 2.03 13.45 1.07
CA ILE A 5 1.64 13.17 2.45
C ILE A 5 2.92 12.79 3.20
N ASN A 6 3.25 13.53 4.26
CA ASN A 6 4.44 13.30 5.10
C ASN A 6 4.19 12.15 6.10
N THR A 7 3.66 11.02 5.63
CA THR A 7 3.35 9.84 6.42
C THR A 7 3.38 8.62 5.50
N GLY A 8 3.91 7.50 5.98
CA GLY A 8 4.03 6.29 5.16
C GLY A 8 4.40 5.05 5.97
N GLY A 9 4.92 4.03 5.28
CA GLY A 9 5.16 2.70 5.85
C GLY A 9 6.10 2.67 7.06
N GLN A 10 7.11 3.55 7.12
CA GLN A 10 8.00 3.65 8.29
C GLN A 10 7.26 4.17 9.53
N HIS A 11 6.40 5.18 9.36
CA HIS A 11 5.58 5.72 10.46
C HIS A 11 4.64 4.65 11.03
N MET A 12 4.14 3.74 10.19
CA MET A 12 3.36 2.58 10.65
C MET A 12 4.19 1.69 11.56
N THR A 13 5.42 1.39 11.17
CA THR A 13 6.35 0.54 11.94
C THR A 13 6.70 1.16 13.28
N GLU A 14 7.05 2.45 13.29
CA GLU A 14 7.36 3.19 14.52
C GLU A 14 6.16 3.27 15.45
N THR A 15 4.96 3.47 14.89
CA THR A 15 3.72 3.52 15.67
C THR A 15 3.42 2.16 16.29
N LEU A 16 3.53 1.08 15.51
CA LEU A 16 3.37 -0.29 16.01
C LEU A 16 4.38 -0.61 17.12
N ALA A 17 5.65 -0.27 16.92
CA ALA A 17 6.72 -0.46 17.89
C ALA A 17 6.41 0.26 19.22
N ARG A 18 6.00 1.53 19.16
CA ARG A 18 5.61 2.31 20.35
C ARG A 18 4.36 1.75 21.02
N SER A 19 3.33 1.38 20.26
CA SER A 19 2.05 0.90 20.81
C SER A 19 2.15 -0.45 21.52
N LEU A 20 3.05 -1.33 21.07
CA LEU A 20 3.22 -2.68 21.62
C LEU A 20 4.50 -2.87 22.42
N ASN A 21 5.30 -1.80 22.58
CA ASN A 21 6.61 -1.83 23.20
C ASN A 21 7.53 -2.91 22.59
N TRP A 22 7.57 -2.94 21.25
CA TRP A 22 8.39 -3.88 20.47
C TRP A 22 9.58 -3.17 19.83
N SER A 23 10.60 -3.94 19.44
CA SER A 23 11.66 -3.40 18.59
C SER A 23 11.11 -3.01 17.21
N PHE A 24 11.83 -2.13 16.52
CA PHE A 24 11.49 -1.71 15.17
C PHE A 24 11.50 -2.90 14.20
N GLU A 25 12.50 -3.78 14.31
CA GLU A 25 12.68 -4.95 13.46
C GLU A 25 11.53 -5.94 13.63
N LYS A 26 11.13 -6.21 14.88
CA LYS A 26 9.97 -7.07 15.17
C LYS A 26 8.70 -6.47 14.58
N SER A 27 8.51 -5.17 14.74
CA SER A 27 7.33 -4.45 14.24
C SER A 27 7.28 -4.42 12.71
N GLU A 28 8.42 -4.24 12.03
CA GLU A 28 8.49 -4.27 10.57
C GLU A 28 8.13 -5.65 10.04
N ARG A 29 8.67 -6.70 10.67
CA ARG A 29 8.38 -8.08 10.31
C ARG A 29 6.88 -8.39 10.43
N ILE A 30 6.28 -8.10 11.59
CA ILE A 30 4.85 -8.35 11.80
C ILE A 30 3.97 -7.53 10.84
N LYS A 31 4.33 -6.27 10.58
CA LYS A 31 3.62 -5.43 9.60
C LYS A 31 3.66 -6.06 8.20
N ARG A 32 4.81 -6.58 7.75
CA ARG A 32 4.94 -7.19 6.42
C ARG A 32 4.23 -8.53 6.32
N GLU A 33 4.37 -9.38 7.33
CA GLU A 33 3.79 -10.74 7.32
C GLU A 33 2.27 -10.74 7.50
N TRP A 34 1.76 -9.95 8.44
CA TRP A 34 0.35 -10.03 8.86
C TRP A 34 -0.44 -8.77 8.50
N GLY A 35 0.20 -7.60 8.47
CA GLY A 35 -0.46 -6.34 8.14
C GLY A 35 -1.76 -6.13 8.93
N LEU A 36 -2.87 -5.97 8.22
CA LEU A 36 -4.21 -5.83 8.78
C LEU A 36 -4.94 -7.16 8.98
N ASN A 37 -4.34 -8.28 8.59
CA ASN A 37 -4.90 -9.61 8.81
C ASN A 37 -4.62 -10.07 10.25
N GLU A 38 -5.36 -11.08 10.69
CA GLU A 38 -5.12 -11.72 11.99
C GLU A 38 -4.00 -12.76 11.89
N SER A 39 -3.08 -12.72 12.84
CA SER A 39 -2.03 -13.73 13.01
C SER A 39 -2.51 -14.83 13.96
N PRO A 40 -2.30 -16.11 13.63
CA PRO A 40 -2.59 -17.22 14.53
C PRO A 40 -1.65 -17.29 15.73
N THR A 41 -0.54 -16.52 15.71
CA THR A 41 0.47 -16.50 16.78
C THR A 41 0.08 -15.60 17.95
N TYR A 42 -0.81 -14.63 17.73
CA TYR A 42 -1.21 -13.63 18.71
C TYR A 42 -2.64 -13.87 19.19
N THR A 43 -2.96 -13.45 20.41
CA THR A 43 -4.36 -13.51 20.88
C THR A 43 -5.23 -12.56 20.06
N LYS A 44 -6.55 -12.70 20.19
CA LYS A 44 -7.50 -11.80 19.54
C LYS A 44 -7.26 -10.34 19.95
N GLU A 45 -7.06 -10.10 21.24
CA GLU A 45 -6.82 -8.76 21.79
C GLU A 45 -5.50 -8.16 21.29
N GLU A 46 -4.47 -8.99 21.11
CA GLU A 46 -3.19 -8.55 20.55
C GLU A 46 -3.31 -8.21 19.06
N ASN A 47 -4.00 -9.03 18.27
CA ASN A 47 -4.30 -8.75 16.87
C ASN A 47 -5.08 -7.43 16.71
N GLU A 48 -6.09 -7.19 17.55
CA GLU A 48 -6.85 -5.92 17.56
C GLU A 48 -5.94 -4.72 17.86
N ARG A 49 -4.98 -4.85 18.79
CA ARG A 49 -4.00 -3.79 19.08
C ARG A 49 -3.05 -3.54 17.91
N ILE A 50 -2.57 -4.59 17.24
CA ILE A 50 -1.72 -4.48 16.03
C ILE A 50 -2.48 -3.73 14.94
N GLN A 51 -3.69 -4.19 14.60
CA GLN A 51 -4.51 -3.58 13.57
C GLN A 51 -4.82 -2.12 13.91
N LYS A 52 -5.21 -1.81 15.15
CA LYS A 52 -5.47 -0.43 15.60
C LYS A 52 -4.25 0.47 15.43
N ALA A 53 -3.05 -0.01 15.77
CA ALA A 53 -1.83 0.77 15.62
C ALA A 53 -1.54 1.06 14.13
N LEU A 54 -1.66 0.07 13.25
CA LEU A 54 -1.45 0.24 11.81
C LEU A 54 -2.52 1.15 11.17
N LEU A 55 -3.79 0.96 11.52
CA LEU A 55 -4.90 1.76 11.03
C LEU A 55 -4.80 3.24 11.44
N SER A 56 -4.21 3.55 12.60
CA SER A 56 -4.03 4.94 13.04
C SER A 56 -3.23 5.78 12.03
N THR A 57 -2.26 5.16 11.35
CA THR A 57 -1.44 5.82 10.33
C THR A 57 -2.16 5.80 8.98
N LEU A 58 -2.76 4.66 8.60
CA LEU A 58 -3.50 4.53 7.33
C LEU A 58 -4.70 5.46 7.24
N SER A 59 -5.46 5.65 8.33
CA SER A 59 -6.61 6.54 8.36
C SER A 59 -6.23 7.98 8.02
N LYS A 60 -5.04 8.44 8.42
CA LYS A 60 -4.52 9.76 8.02
C LYS A 60 -4.25 9.81 6.52
N VAL A 61 -3.62 8.78 5.97
CA VAL A 61 -3.33 8.66 4.53
C VAL A 61 -4.62 8.65 3.71
N PHE A 62 -5.62 7.85 4.11
CA PHE A 62 -6.91 7.79 3.40
C PHE A 62 -7.70 9.09 3.50
N SER A 63 -7.69 9.75 4.66
CA SER A 63 -8.36 11.04 4.84
C SER A 63 -7.79 12.11 3.90
N GLU A 64 -6.46 12.26 3.86
CA GLU A 64 -5.81 13.21 2.95
C GLU A 64 -6.01 12.82 1.47
N THR A 65 -5.97 11.52 1.16
CA THR A 65 -6.24 11.02 -0.19
C THR A 65 -7.66 11.40 -0.63
N ASN A 66 -8.68 11.16 0.21
CA ASN A 66 -10.06 11.54 -0.07
C ASN A 66 -10.22 13.05 -0.28
N ARG A 67 -9.52 13.88 0.52
CA ARG A 67 -9.51 15.33 0.34
C ARG A 67 -8.95 15.73 -1.02
N VAL A 68 -7.87 15.09 -1.47
CA VAL A 68 -7.29 15.31 -2.81
C VAL A 68 -8.24 14.87 -3.91
N LEU A 69 -8.86 13.69 -3.79
CA LEU A 69 -9.83 13.18 -4.76
C LEU A 69 -11.03 14.13 -4.91
N LEU A 70 -11.59 14.61 -3.80
CA LEU A 70 -12.69 15.58 -3.79
C LEU A 70 -12.28 16.93 -4.37
N SER A 71 -11.09 17.43 -4.04
CA SER A 71 -10.57 18.69 -4.59
C SER A 71 -10.37 18.59 -6.11
N TYR A 72 -9.82 17.48 -6.58
CA TYR A 72 -9.68 17.20 -8.02
C TYR A 72 -11.04 17.17 -8.70
N GLY A 73 -12.01 16.45 -8.13
CA GLY A 73 -13.33 16.32 -8.73
C GLY A 73 -14.10 17.62 -8.82
N LYS A 74 -14.03 18.47 -7.78
CA LYS A 74 -14.60 19.83 -7.80
C LYS A 74 -13.92 20.72 -8.84
N ARG A 75 -12.59 20.67 -8.96
CA ARG A 75 -11.82 21.54 -9.87
C ARG A 75 -12.06 21.21 -11.34
N TYR A 76 -12.20 19.94 -11.68
CA TYR A 76 -12.28 19.48 -13.08
C TYR A 76 -13.66 18.95 -13.47
N ASN A 77 -14.64 18.99 -12.56
CA ASN A 77 -15.98 18.43 -12.74
C ASN A 77 -15.95 16.96 -13.22
N LYS A 78 -15.07 16.15 -12.62
CA LYS A 78 -14.85 14.73 -12.95
C LYS A 78 -14.72 13.89 -11.69
N ASN A 79 -15.44 12.80 -11.58
CA ASN A 79 -15.25 11.85 -10.49
C ASN A 79 -14.06 10.93 -10.79
N VAL A 80 -13.23 10.68 -9.79
CA VAL A 80 -12.17 9.68 -9.88
C VAL A 80 -12.80 8.31 -9.67
N SER A 81 -12.83 7.49 -10.72
CA SER A 81 -13.45 6.15 -10.68
C SER A 81 -12.51 5.07 -10.18
N HIS A 82 -11.20 5.23 -10.39
CA HIS A 82 -10.20 4.22 -10.08
C HIS A 82 -9.00 4.82 -9.32
N VAL A 83 -8.49 4.07 -8.35
CA VAL A 83 -7.28 4.35 -7.59
C VAL A 83 -6.32 3.17 -7.75
N VAL A 84 -5.14 3.43 -8.30
CA VAL A 84 -4.09 2.42 -8.43
C VAL A 84 -3.09 2.59 -7.29
N MET A 85 -2.92 1.55 -6.47
CA MET A 85 -1.96 1.54 -5.35
C MET A 85 -0.62 0.96 -5.77
N THR A 86 0.46 1.66 -5.43
CA THR A 86 1.84 1.29 -5.80
C THR A 86 2.83 1.58 -4.66
N GLY A 87 4.05 1.09 -4.77
CA GLY A 87 5.11 1.16 -3.77
C GLY A 87 5.04 0.05 -2.73
N GLY A 88 6.08 -0.09 -1.90
CA GLY A 88 6.18 -1.19 -0.94
C GLY A 88 5.10 -1.19 0.16
N GLY A 89 4.50 -0.03 0.45
CA GLY A 89 3.37 0.05 1.38
C GLY A 89 2.07 -0.52 0.81
N ALA A 90 1.96 -0.63 -0.52
CA ALA A 90 0.78 -1.18 -1.18
C ALA A 90 0.66 -2.70 -0.93
N SER A 91 1.78 -3.40 -0.77
CA SER A 91 1.82 -4.84 -0.45
C SER A 91 1.46 -5.19 1.00
N LEU A 92 0.96 -4.22 1.81
CA LEU A 92 0.52 -4.50 3.17
C LEU A 92 -0.68 -5.46 3.16
N PRO A 93 -0.61 -6.62 3.84
CA PRO A 93 -1.73 -7.56 3.87
C PRO A 93 -3.02 -6.91 4.39
N GLY A 94 -4.14 -7.15 3.70
CA GLY A 94 -5.46 -6.59 4.03
C GLY A 94 -5.68 -5.13 3.60
N LEU A 95 -4.67 -4.45 3.04
CA LEU A 95 -4.78 -3.03 2.65
C LEU A 95 -5.79 -2.80 1.53
N ALA A 96 -5.81 -3.64 0.49
CA ALA A 96 -6.72 -3.46 -0.66
C ALA A 96 -8.19 -3.42 -0.23
N ARG A 97 -8.58 -4.32 0.69
CA ARG A 97 -9.91 -4.35 1.30
C ARG A 97 -10.17 -3.06 2.07
N LYS A 98 -9.26 -2.67 2.96
CA LYS A 98 -9.40 -1.47 3.79
C LYS A 98 -9.48 -0.18 2.97
N ALA A 99 -8.67 -0.08 1.92
CA ALA A 99 -8.67 1.04 0.99
C ALA A 99 -9.99 1.12 0.23
N SER A 100 -10.52 0.00 -0.25
CA SER A 100 -11.83 -0.04 -0.93
C SER A 100 -12.99 0.37 -0.03
N GLU A 101 -12.94 0.05 1.27
CA GLU A 101 -13.92 0.54 2.25
C GLU A 101 -13.79 2.03 2.56
N SER A 102 -12.57 2.57 2.49
CA SER A 102 -12.25 3.93 2.93
C SER A 102 -12.30 4.96 1.81
N LEU A 103 -12.10 4.53 0.57
CA LEU A 103 -12.07 5.36 -0.63
C LEU A 103 -13.34 5.08 -1.44
N ASN A 104 -14.04 6.13 -1.86
CA ASN A 104 -15.23 6.02 -2.72
C ASN A 104 -14.85 5.80 -4.21
N ALA A 105 -13.91 4.89 -4.47
CA ALA A 105 -13.40 4.59 -5.80
C ALA A 105 -12.95 3.13 -5.88
N GLU A 106 -12.91 2.59 -7.10
CA GLU A 106 -12.41 1.23 -7.31
C GLU A 106 -10.89 1.20 -7.06
N VAL A 107 -10.46 0.38 -6.09
CA VAL A 107 -9.04 0.27 -5.73
C VAL A 107 -8.43 -0.96 -6.39
N GLN A 108 -7.35 -0.74 -7.13
CA GLN A 108 -6.58 -1.80 -7.80
C GLN A 108 -5.11 -1.73 -7.39
N MET A 109 -4.47 -2.89 -7.27
CA MET A 109 -3.03 -2.99 -7.04
C MET A 109 -2.28 -2.82 -8.36
N ALA A 110 -1.18 -2.09 -8.34
CA ALA A 110 -0.33 -1.95 -9.52
C ALA A 110 0.28 -3.31 -9.92
N ASP A 111 0.14 -3.67 -11.19
CA ASP A 111 0.87 -4.78 -11.82
C ASP A 111 1.91 -4.21 -12.80
N PRO A 112 3.13 -3.88 -12.32
CA PRO A 112 4.15 -3.33 -13.18
C PRO A 112 4.77 -4.36 -14.13
N PHE A 113 4.62 -5.66 -13.85
CA PHE A 113 5.19 -6.73 -14.66
C PHE A 113 4.28 -7.18 -15.81
N SER A 114 3.03 -6.71 -15.85
CA SER A 114 2.05 -6.97 -16.93
C SER A 114 2.54 -6.74 -18.38
N LYS A 115 3.63 -6.00 -18.58
CA LYS A 115 4.21 -5.69 -19.90
C LYS A 115 5.54 -6.41 -20.19
N VAL A 116 5.94 -7.36 -19.35
CA VAL A 116 7.17 -8.14 -19.53
C VAL A 116 6.84 -9.64 -19.47
N GLU A 117 7.64 -10.44 -20.17
CA GLU A 117 7.55 -11.89 -20.05
C GLU A 117 8.32 -12.36 -18.82
N THR A 118 7.64 -13.10 -17.95
CA THR A 118 8.22 -13.68 -16.73
C THR A 118 8.03 -15.19 -16.72
N PRO A 119 8.96 -15.97 -16.16
CA PRO A 119 8.73 -17.37 -15.90
C PRO A 119 7.50 -17.58 -15.00
N ALA A 120 6.62 -18.50 -15.35
CA ALA A 120 5.35 -18.74 -14.64
C ALA A 120 5.53 -19.05 -13.14
N PHE A 121 6.66 -19.64 -12.75
CA PHE A 121 6.95 -19.93 -11.33
C PHE A 121 7.18 -18.68 -10.47
N LEU A 122 7.36 -17.50 -11.10
CA LEU A 122 7.53 -16.22 -10.40
C LEU A 122 6.23 -15.43 -10.28
N ASP A 123 5.15 -15.82 -10.95
CA ASP A 123 3.93 -15.01 -11.07
C ASP A 123 3.35 -14.58 -9.72
N ASP A 124 3.26 -15.50 -8.75
CA ASP A 124 2.70 -15.20 -7.44
C ASP A 124 3.60 -14.27 -6.62
N VAL A 125 4.91 -14.50 -6.68
CA VAL A 125 5.91 -13.65 -6.01
C VAL A 125 5.87 -12.24 -6.60
N LEU A 126 5.81 -12.12 -7.92
CA LEU A 126 5.78 -10.83 -8.61
C LEU A 126 4.47 -10.08 -8.40
N LYS A 127 3.33 -10.76 -8.24
CA LYS A 127 2.07 -10.11 -7.84
C LYS A 127 2.17 -9.52 -6.43
N GLU A 128 2.84 -10.20 -5.51
CA GLU A 128 2.97 -9.75 -4.12
C GLU A 128 3.94 -8.55 -4.00
N ILE A 129 5.16 -8.68 -4.53
CA ILE A 129 6.20 -7.66 -4.39
C ILE A 129 6.13 -6.58 -5.47
N GLY A 130 5.41 -6.87 -6.55
CA GLY A 130 5.31 -6.06 -7.77
C GLY A 130 5.08 -4.58 -7.55
N PRO A 131 4.07 -4.17 -6.77
CA PRO A 131 3.82 -2.77 -6.48
C PRO A 131 5.08 -2.01 -6.03
N GLY A 132 5.97 -2.64 -5.25
CA GLY A 132 7.25 -2.08 -4.80
C GLY A 132 8.28 -1.82 -5.91
N PHE A 133 8.19 -2.52 -7.04
CA PHE A 133 9.10 -2.41 -8.19
C PHE A 133 8.59 -1.48 -9.30
N SER A 134 7.42 -0.87 -9.15
CA SER A 134 6.77 -0.08 -10.21
C SER A 134 7.66 1.00 -10.81
N VAL A 135 8.46 1.69 -9.98
CA VAL A 135 9.38 2.74 -10.45
C VAL A 135 10.55 2.12 -11.23
N ALA A 136 11.18 1.08 -10.69
CA ALA A 136 12.34 0.43 -11.32
C ALA A 136 11.97 -0.17 -12.69
N VAL A 137 10.84 -0.87 -12.76
CA VAL A 137 10.32 -1.43 -14.02
C VAL A 137 9.99 -0.32 -15.01
N GLY A 138 9.35 0.77 -14.57
CA GLY A 138 9.05 1.91 -15.42
C GLY A 138 10.31 2.56 -16.03
N VAL A 139 11.39 2.68 -15.25
CA VAL A 139 12.68 3.19 -15.75
C VAL A 139 13.28 2.25 -16.80
N ALA A 140 13.25 0.93 -16.55
CA ALA A 140 13.78 -0.06 -17.49
C ALA A 140 12.99 -0.08 -18.82
N LEU A 141 11.65 -0.10 -18.75
CA LEU A 141 10.77 -0.10 -19.92
C LEU A 141 10.95 1.16 -20.77
N ARG A 142 11.11 2.33 -20.12
CA ARG A 142 11.36 3.59 -20.83
C ARG A 142 12.63 3.52 -21.68
N LYS A 143 13.71 2.93 -21.14
CA LYS A 143 14.96 2.78 -21.90
C LYS A 143 14.79 1.86 -23.11
N LEU A 144 14.12 0.72 -22.93
CA LEU A 144 13.84 -0.23 -24.02
C LEU A 144 12.97 0.38 -25.14
N GLN A 145 12.07 1.30 -24.80
CA GLN A 145 11.27 2.03 -25.80
C GLN A 145 12.08 3.07 -26.59
N GLN A 146 13.15 3.61 -26.01
CA GLN A 146 14.01 4.60 -26.67
C GLN A 146 15.07 3.96 -27.58
N GLU A 147 15.39 2.69 -27.35
CA GLU A 147 16.33 1.89 -28.17
C GLU A 147 15.64 1.21 -29.37
N ARG A 148 14.32 1.39 -29.52
CA ARG A 148 13.53 0.98 -30.70
C ARG A 148 13.28 2.16 -31.62
#